data_AF-A0A969S7D8-F1
#
_entry.id   AF-A0A969S7D8-F1
#
_cell.length_a   1.000
_cell.length_b   1.000
_cell.length_c   1.000
_cell.angle_alpha   90.00
_cell.angle_beta   90.00
_cell.angle_gamma   90.00
#
_symmetry.space_group_name_H-M   'P 1'
#
loop_
_entity.id
_entity.type
_entity.pdbx_description
1 polymer ?
#
loop_
_entity_poly.entity_id
_entity_poly.type
_entity_poly.pdbx_seq_one_letter_code
_entity_poly.pdbx_strand_id
1 'polypeptide(L)' 'MLHLSQGLLNLFTTCPRKFQHIYLDQLNVPIAAAQQERLTWGNRFHLRMQQHELGLRFNALEPE' A
#
# COMPACT_ATOMS: atom_id res chain seq x y z
N MET A 1 -10.85 -10.54 8.76
CA MET A 1 -11.67 -9.36 8.38
C MET A 1 -11.04 -8.77 7.12
N LEU A 2 -11.81 -8.56 6.05
CA LEU A 2 -11.30 -7.93 4.84
C LEU A 2 -11.09 -6.43 5.10
N HIS A 3 -9.86 -5.95 5.03
CA HIS A 3 -9.58 -4.51 5.05
C HIS A 3 -9.95 -3.92 3.69
N LEU A 4 -11.10 -3.23 3.65
CA LEU A 4 -11.59 -2.56 2.44
C LEU A 4 -10.97 -1.17 2.34
N SER A 5 -9.90 -1.06 1.55
CA SER A 5 -9.37 0.24 1.15
C SER A 5 -10.18 0.82 -0.02
N GLN A 6 -10.16 2.15 -0.17
CA GLN A 6 -10.78 2.80 -1.34
C GLN A 6 -10.18 2.28 -2.66
N GLY A 7 -8.89 1.95 -2.69
CA GLY A 7 -8.24 1.36 -3.86
C GLY A 7 -8.84 0.00 -4.24
N LEU A 8 -9.16 -0.82 -3.24
CA LEU A 8 -9.84 -2.10 -3.45
C LEU A 8 -11.26 -1.89 -4.01
N LEU A 9 -12.04 -0.96 -3.44
CA LEU A 9 -13.38 -0.62 -3.94
C LEU A 9 -13.35 -0.07 -5.36
N ASN A 10 -12.38 0.79 -5.67
CA ASN A 10 -12.19 1.32 -7.03
C ASN A 10 -11.88 0.18 -8.01
N LEU A 11 -11.03 -0.77 -7.63
CA LEU A 11 -10.74 -1.91 -8.50
C LEU A 11 -11.97 -2.81 -8.69
N PHE A 12 -12.69 -3.10 -7.61
CA PHE A 12 -13.91 -3.92 -7.67
C PHE A 12 -14.96 -3.29 -8.59
N THR A 13 -15.20 -1.99 -8.46
CA THR A 13 -16.16 -1.25 -9.29
C THR A 13 -15.70 -1.09 -10.75
N THR A 14 -14.41 -0.88 -10.99
CA THR A 14 -13.86 -0.66 -12.35
C THR A 14 -13.68 -1.98 -13.11
N CYS A 15 -13.21 -3.04 -12.46
CA CYS A 15 -12.95 -4.34 -13.08
C CYS A 15 -13.09 -5.49 -12.06
N PRO A 16 -14.30 -6.04 -11.87
CA PRO A 16 -14.55 -7.14 -10.93
C PRO A 16 -13.68 -8.36 -11.17
N ARG A 17 -13.39 -8.71 -12.43
CA ARG A 17 -12.53 -9.86 -12.76
C ARG A 17 -11.08 -9.65 -12.31
N LYS A 18 -10.54 -8.44 -12.49
CA LYS A 18 -9.20 -8.12 -11.99
C LYS A 18 -9.17 -8.11 -10.46
N PHE A 19 -10.23 -7.63 -9.82
CA PHE A 19 -10.38 -7.74 -8.36
C PHE A 19 -10.35 -9.20 -7.89
N GLN A 20 -11.13 -10.09 -8.50
CA GLN A 20 -11.14 -11.52 -8.19
C GLN A 20 -9.73 -12.09 -8.25
N HIS A 21 -9.03 -11.92 -9.37
CA HIS A 21 -7.69 -12.48 -9.55
C HIS A 21 -6.68 -11.96 -8.51
N ILE A 22 -6.70 -10.66 -8.20
CA ILE A 22 -5.74 -10.04 -7.30
C ILE A 22 -6.01 -10.38 -5.83
N TYR A 23 -7.28 -10.29 -5.38
CA TYR A 23 -7.63 -10.33 -3.96
C TYR A 23 -8.26 -11.64 -3.50
N LEU A 24 -8.96 -12.37 -4.38
CA LEU A 24 -9.63 -13.62 -4.03
C LEU A 24 -8.82 -14.84 -4.47
N ASP A 25 -8.33 -14.85 -5.70
CA ASP A 25 -7.53 -15.94 -6.24
C ASP A 25 -6.03 -15.79 -5.91
N GLN A 26 -5.61 -14.62 -5.43
CA GLN A 26 -4.21 -14.28 -5.08
C GLN A 26 -3.21 -14.47 -6.24
N LEU A 27 -3.66 -14.32 -7.48
CA LEU A 27 -2.88 -14.45 -8.72
C LEU A 27 -2.11 -13.15 -9.05
N ASN A 28 -1.40 -12.60 -8.08
CA ASN A 28 -0.62 -11.38 -8.28
C ASN A 28 0.69 -11.66 -8.97
N VAL A 29 1.02 -10.84 -9.97
CA VAL A 29 2.33 -10.84 -10.60
C VAL A 29 3.32 -10.10 -9.69
N PRO A 30 4.55 -10.60 -9.50
CA PRO A 30 5.57 -9.89 -8.75
C PRO A 30 5.78 -8.48 -9.31
N ILE A 31 5.83 -7.50 -8.41
CA ILE A 31 6.14 -6.11 -8.78
C ILE A 31 7.63 -6.04 -9.14
N ALA A 32 7.95 -5.33 -10.22
CA ALA A 32 9.34 -5.11 -10.60
C ALA A 32 10.12 -4.41 -9.48
N ALA A 33 11.37 -4.81 -9.22
CA ALA A 33 12.16 -4.29 -8.10
C ALA A 33 12.23 -2.75 -8.05
N ALA A 34 12.46 -2.11 -9.20
CA ALA A 34 12.49 -0.64 -9.28
C ALA A 34 11.15 0.02 -8.93
N GLN A 35 10.02 -0.65 -9.20
CA GLN A 35 8.71 -0.15 -8.80
C GLN A 35 8.48 -0.38 -7.30
N GLN A 36 8.90 -1.52 -6.76
CA GLN A 36 8.82 -1.80 -5.33
C GLN A 36 9.61 -0.76 -4.52
N GLU A 37 10.82 -0.41 -4.97
CA GLU A 37 11.65 0.61 -4.32
C GLU A 37 10.95 1.97 -4.26
N ARG A 38 10.34 2.42 -5.37
CA ARG A 38 9.57 3.68 -5.39
C ARG A 38 8.40 3.67 -4.41
N LEU A 39 7.67 2.56 -4.31
CA LEU A 39 6.57 2.41 -3.35
C LEU A 39 7.08 2.46 -1.91
N THR A 40 8.19 1.79 -1.62
CA THR A 40 8.84 1.83 -0.30
C THR A 40 9.24 3.25 0.09
N TRP A 41 9.83 4.01 -0.83
CA TRP A 41 10.17 5.42 -0.58
C TRP A 41 8.94 6.30 -0.35
N GLY A 42 7.88 6.12 -1.15
CA GLY A 42 6.61 6.82 -0.95
C GLY A 42 6.00 6.55 0.44
N ASN A 43 5.99 5.29 0.87
CA ASN A 43 5.50 4.91 2.19
C ASN A 43 6.32 5.54 3.32
N ARG A 44 7.66 5.51 3.20
CA ARG A 44 8.57 6.15 4.18
C ARG A 44 8.35 7.67 4.26
N PHE A 45 8.11 8.31 3.11
CA PHE A 45 7.79 9.74 3.07
C PHE A 45 6.48 10.04 3.81
N HIS A 46 5.40 9.33 3.48
CA HIS A 46 4.10 9.54 4.13
C HIS A 46 4.14 9.26 5.64
N LEU A 47 4.87 8.24 6.07
CA LEU A 47 5.08 7.95 7.49
C LEU A 47 5.78 9.10 8.20
N ARG A 48 6.85 9.66 7.63
CA ARG A 48 7.57 10.79 8.23
C ARG A 48 6.74 12.06 8.30
N MET A 49 5.94 12.31 7.27
CA MET A 49 4.96 13.41 7.30
C MET A 49 3.97 13.23 8.46
N GLN A 50 3.42 12.02 8.62
CA GLN A 50 2.49 11.73 9.72
C GLN A 50 3.16 11.86 11.11
N GLN A 51 4.39 11.38 11.26
CA GLN A 51 5.16 11.55 12.50
C GLN A 51 5.37 13.02 12.83
N HIS A 52 5.72 13.84 11.84
CA HIS A 52 5.92 15.27 12.02
C HIS A 52 4.64 15.96 12.52
N GLU A 53 3.51 15.69 11.88
CA GLU A 53 2.19 16.22 12.30
C GLU A 53 1.81 15.81 13.73
N LEU A 54 2.23 14.63 14.16
CA LEU A 54 2.00 14.12 15.52
C LEU A 54 3.07 14.55 16.54
N GLY A 55 4.08 15.34 16.13
CA GLY A 55 5.20 15.72 16.99
C GLY A 55 6.11 14.55 17.41
N LEU A 56 6.07 13.43 16.69
CA LEU A 56 6.88 12.25 16.95
C LEU A 56 8.31 12.44 16.40
N ARG A 57 9.28 11.83 17.08
CA ARG A 57 10.66 11.76 16.55
C ARG A 57 10.68 10.89 15.29
N PHE A 58 11.49 11.27 14.30
CA PHE A 58 11.58 10.58 13.01
C PHE A 58 11.91 9.08 13.10
N ASN A 59 12.59 8.65 14.17
CA ASN A 59 13.00 7.25 14.35
C ASN A 59 12.05 6.46 15.25
N ALA A 60 10.90 7.02 15.65
CA ALA A 60 10.03 6.39 16.64
C ALA A 60 9.29 5.14 16.11
N LEU A 61 9.11 5.03 14.79
CA LEU A 61 8.30 3.97 14.15
C LEU A 61 8.96 3.41 12.87
N GLU A 62 10.29 3.44 12.77
CA GLU A 62 10.95 2.89 11.58
C GLU A 62 10.63 1.38 11.46
N PRO A 63 10.08 0.91 10.33
CA PRO A 63 9.86 -0.52 10.09
C PRO A 63 11.22 -1.21 9.89
N GLU A 64 11.37 -2.43 10.44
CA GLU A 64 12.55 -3.29 10.22
C GLU A 64 12.84 -3.54 8.73
#